data_AF-A0AA39JYK7-F1
#
_entry.id   AF-A0AA39JYK7-F1
#
_cell.length_a   1.000
_cell.length_b   1.000
_cell.length_c   1.000
_cell.angle_alpha   90.00
_cell.angle_beta   90.00
_cell.angle_gamma   90.00
#
_symmetry.space_group_name_H-M   'P 1'
#
loop_
_entity.id
_entity.type
_entity.pdbx_description
1 polymer ?
#
loop_
_entity_poly.entity_id
_entity_poly.type
_entity_poly.pdbx_seq_one_letter_code
_entity_poly.pdbx_strand_id
1 'polypeptide(L)'
;MTFRVAFSSTTMSIYSPGTIASELPDPCFVGSNEDTDTSHRPFFNAPPSHSVAKPHQKVPGSSVYLTISSIVGFKQRFSLLLFIIFGGALAGFCLYSARTMNFTLMEKYAPPGQWFWYNQKIFKAPYAIHIYTAVIGGIFSLFQFLPAIRRRAVLVHRLNGYFVLILLIPSNVAGAIIGYRAFGGEINSQSMYYTLGILSASCLIIGLCNVKRNTREHRKWMIRGVVIFSTDILTHLITLAARQIITDIGDYYSVCMNTFKTS
;
A
#
# COMPACT_ATOMS: atom_id res chain seq x y z
N MET A 1 -2.24 -21.25 47.40
CA MET A 1 -3.11 -20.06 47.42
C MET A 1 -3.22 -19.55 45.99
N THR A 2 -4.35 -19.80 45.35
CA THR A 2 -4.56 -19.62 43.91
C THR A 2 -5.77 -18.71 43.76
N PHE A 3 -5.58 -17.47 43.32
CA PHE A 3 -6.70 -16.55 43.05
C PHE A 3 -7.15 -16.73 41.60
N ARG A 4 -8.37 -17.28 41.45
CA ARG A 4 -9.14 -17.31 40.21
C ARG A 4 -9.85 -15.96 40.05
N VAL A 5 -9.73 -15.33 38.89
CA VAL A 5 -10.62 -14.24 38.47
C VAL A 5 -11.54 -14.79 37.37
N ALA A 6 -12.84 -14.74 37.64
CA ALA A 6 -13.90 -15.14 36.73
C ALA A 6 -14.19 -14.01 35.73
N PHE A 7 -14.23 -14.34 34.43
CA PHE A 7 -14.85 -13.49 33.42
C PHE A 7 -15.97 -14.29 32.76
N SER A 8 -17.16 -13.69 32.75
CA SER A 8 -18.41 -14.25 32.25
C SER A 8 -18.35 -14.46 30.74
N SER A 9 -18.73 -15.66 30.32
CA SER A 9 -18.77 -16.12 28.93
C SER A 9 -19.95 -15.50 28.17
N THR A 10 -19.68 -14.86 27.03
CA THR A 10 -20.66 -14.75 25.94
C THR A 10 -19.99 -15.31 24.69
N THR A 11 -20.22 -16.59 24.48
CA THR A 11 -19.83 -17.35 23.28
C THR A 11 -20.89 -17.14 22.21
N MET A 12 -20.50 -16.69 21.01
CA MET A 12 -21.29 -16.93 19.81
C MET A 12 -20.41 -17.70 18.82
N SER A 13 -20.71 -18.99 18.71
CA SER A 13 -20.02 -19.99 17.88
C SER A 13 -20.64 -20.07 16.49
N ILE A 14 -19.82 -20.53 15.56
CA ILE A 14 -20.00 -20.56 14.10
C ILE A 14 -20.58 -21.93 13.66
N TYR A 15 -21.55 -21.90 12.72
CA TYR A 15 -21.97 -22.90 11.68
C TYR A 15 -23.01 -24.06 11.92
N SER A 16 -23.97 -24.09 10.97
CA SER A 16 -24.74 -25.21 10.32
C SER A 16 -25.81 -26.01 11.11
N PRO A 17 -26.78 -26.77 10.49
CA PRO A 17 -27.20 -26.93 9.07
C PRO A 17 -28.76 -26.95 8.83
N GLY A 18 -29.22 -26.95 7.56
CA GLY A 18 -30.45 -27.66 7.13
C GLY A 18 -31.78 -26.89 6.88
N THR A 19 -32.24 -26.93 5.61
CA THR A 19 -33.57 -27.46 5.20
C THR A 19 -34.86 -26.60 5.32
N ILE A 20 -35.30 -26.09 4.14
CA ILE A 20 -36.66 -26.15 3.53
C ILE A 20 -37.79 -25.15 3.90
N ALA A 21 -38.39 -24.64 2.81
CA ALA A 21 -39.79 -24.22 2.54
C ALA A 21 -40.38 -22.90 3.06
N SER A 22 -40.57 -21.98 2.11
CA SER A 22 -41.80 -21.21 1.86
C SER A 22 -41.63 -20.53 0.49
N GLU A 23 -42.54 -20.43 -0.47
CA GLU A 23 -43.93 -20.80 -0.67
C GLU A 23 -44.13 -20.78 -2.21
N LEU A 24 -44.71 -21.84 -2.76
CA LEU A 24 -45.17 -21.94 -4.15
C LEU A 24 -46.49 -22.72 -4.08
N PRO A 25 -47.62 -22.20 -4.61
CA PRO A 25 -48.82 -23.02 -4.78
C PRO A 25 -48.78 -23.72 -6.14
N ASP A 26 -48.98 -25.04 -6.11
CA ASP A 26 -49.22 -25.94 -7.25
C ASP A 26 -50.48 -25.54 -8.06
N PRO A 27 -50.63 -26.09 -9.29
CA PRO A 27 -51.56 -27.23 -9.35
C PRO A 27 -51.11 -28.38 -10.26
N CYS A 28 -51.32 -29.58 -9.72
CA CYS A 28 -51.81 -30.82 -10.34
C CYS A 28 -51.55 -31.13 -11.83
N PHE A 29 -50.86 -32.25 -12.01
CA PHE A 29 -51.12 -33.34 -12.97
C PHE A 29 -52.48 -33.31 -13.70
N VAL A 30 -52.45 -33.54 -15.01
CA VAL A 30 -53.09 -34.65 -15.77
C VAL A 30 -53.02 -34.32 -17.27
N GLY A 31 -52.52 -35.25 -18.09
CA GLY A 31 -52.57 -35.13 -19.56
C GLY A 31 -51.74 -36.20 -20.26
N SER A 32 -52.43 -37.24 -20.71
CA SER A 32 -51.98 -38.48 -21.34
C SER A 32 -51.41 -38.33 -22.76
N ASN A 33 -50.63 -39.34 -23.16
CA ASN A 33 -50.18 -39.67 -24.52
C ASN A 33 -51.30 -39.58 -25.58
N GLU A 34 -50.96 -39.17 -26.82
CA GLU A 34 -51.09 -39.97 -28.08
C GLU A 34 -50.92 -39.09 -29.34
N ASP A 35 -50.11 -39.63 -30.25
CA ASP A 35 -50.24 -39.71 -31.71
C ASP A 35 -50.20 -38.50 -32.68
N THR A 36 -49.28 -38.68 -33.64
CA THR A 36 -49.35 -38.40 -35.10
C THR A 36 -49.78 -37.01 -35.59
N ASP A 37 -48.93 -36.35 -36.37
CA ASP A 37 -49.03 -36.41 -37.85
C ASP A 37 -47.95 -35.54 -38.51
N THR A 38 -47.44 -36.06 -39.61
CA THR A 38 -46.55 -35.51 -40.59
C THR A 38 -47.08 -34.27 -41.33
N SER A 39 -46.13 -33.45 -41.80
CA SER A 39 -46.09 -32.80 -43.13
C SER A 39 -45.99 -31.26 -43.17
N HIS A 40 -45.11 -30.84 -44.08
CA HIS A 40 -44.88 -29.51 -44.68
C HIS A 40 -43.53 -28.83 -44.40
N ARG A 41 -42.90 -28.48 -45.53
CA ARG A 41 -41.49 -28.22 -45.84
C ARG A 41 -41.12 -26.71 -45.72
N PRO A 42 -39.86 -26.32 -45.97
CA PRO A 42 -39.13 -25.26 -45.26
C PRO A 42 -39.12 -23.91 -45.98
N PHE A 43 -38.80 -22.82 -45.28
CA PHE A 43 -38.24 -21.60 -45.89
C PHE A 43 -37.29 -20.88 -44.92
N PHE A 44 -36.19 -20.35 -45.50
CA PHE A 44 -35.10 -19.59 -44.89
C PHE A 44 -33.95 -20.34 -44.21
N ASN A 45 -33.08 -20.92 -45.06
CA ASN A 45 -31.63 -20.88 -44.81
C ASN A 45 -31.13 -19.46 -45.08
N ALA A 46 -30.84 -18.69 -44.03
CA ALA A 46 -29.99 -17.50 -44.14
C ALA A 46 -28.58 -17.88 -43.64
N PRO A 47 -27.49 -17.70 -44.42
CA PRO A 47 -26.14 -17.89 -43.90
C PRO A 47 -25.84 -16.81 -42.84
N PRO A 48 -25.06 -17.12 -41.79
CA PRO A 48 -24.68 -16.12 -40.80
C PRO A 48 -23.89 -15.00 -41.49
N SER A 49 -24.29 -13.75 -41.24
CA SER A 49 -23.53 -12.59 -41.67
C SER A 49 -22.11 -12.71 -41.16
N HIS A 50 -21.14 -12.71 -42.08
CA HIS A 50 -19.74 -12.59 -41.72
C HIS A 50 -19.58 -11.31 -40.89
N SER A 51 -19.38 -11.48 -39.58
CA SER A 51 -19.03 -10.40 -38.69
C SER A 51 -17.65 -9.91 -39.12
N VAL A 52 -17.64 -8.82 -39.89
CA VAL A 52 -16.43 -8.08 -40.25
C VAL A 52 -15.72 -7.74 -38.95
N ALA A 53 -14.61 -8.43 -38.69
CA ALA A 53 -13.76 -8.16 -37.53
C ALA A 53 -13.30 -6.70 -37.63
N LYS A 54 -13.77 -5.86 -36.70
CA LYS A 54 -13.32 -4.47 -36.60
C LYS A 54 -11.80 -4.47 -36.45
N PRO A 55 -11.04 -3.77 -37.30
CA PRO A 55 -9.59 -3.70 -37.15
C PRO A 55 -9.30 -3.05 -35.80
N HIS A 56 -8.62 -3.78 -34.91
CA HIS A 56 -8.13 -3.24 -33.65
C HIS A 56 -7.19 -2.08 -33.96
N GLN A 57 -7.69 -0.87 -33.77
CA GLN A 57 -6.95 0.37 -33.91
C GLN A 57 -5.71 0.28 -33.00
N LYS A 58 -4.53 0.11 -33.61
CA LYS A 58 -3.26 0.06 -32.89
C LYS A 58 -3.01 1.42 -32.27
N VAL A 59 -3.29 1.53 -30.97
CA VAL A 59 -2.96 2.72 -30.19
C VAL A 59 -1.44 2.94 -30.29
N PRO A 60 -0.98 4.13 -30.71
CA PRO A 60 0.45 4.42 -30.78
C PRO A 60 1.09 4.27 -29.39
N GLY A 61 2.22 3.57 -29.32
CA GLY A 61 2.92 3.25 -28.06
C GLY A 61 2.58 1.89 -27.44
N SER A 62 1.51 1.20 -27.88
CA SER A 62 1.14 -0.12 -27.35
C SER A 62 2.25 -1.18 -27.46
N SER A 63 3.09 -1.12 -28.50
CA SER A 63 4.21 -2.05 -28.69
C SER A 63 5.30 -1.88 -27.62
N VAL A 64 5.67 -0.66 -27.25
CA VAL A 64 6.67 -0.39 -26.19
C VAL A 64 6.12 -0.85 -24.83
N TYR A 65 4.84 -0.57 -24.55
CA TYR A 65 4.17 -1.06 -23.33
C TYR A 65 4.11 -2.59 -23.25
N LEU A 66 3.86 -3.28 -24.37
CA LEU A 66 3.86 -4.76 -24.41
C LEU A 66 5.27 -5.34 -24.18
N THR A 67 6.31 -4.72 -24.73
CA THR A 67 7.71 -5.13 -24.50
C THR A 67 8.14 -4.91 -23.05
N ILE A 68 7.87 -3.73 -22.49
CA ILE A 68 8.20 -3.42 -21.09
C ILE A 68 7.37 -4.26 -20.13
N SER A 69 6.08 -4.44 -20.36
CA SER A 69 5.23 -5.28 -19.51
C SER A 69 5.63 -6.76 -19.57
N SER A 70 6.09 -7.26 -20.72
CA SER A 70 6.66 -8.59 -20.89
C SER A 70 7.95 -8.78 -20.07
N ILE A 71 8.88 -7.80 -20.14
CA ILE A 71 10.16 -7.83 -19.41
C ILE A 71 9.95 -7.76 -17.90
N VAL A 72 9.13 -6.79 -17.45
CA VAL A 72 8.82 -6.59 -16.03
C VAL A 72 7.89 -7.69 -15.52
N GLY A 73 7.17 -8.36 -16.42
CA GLY A 73 6.37 -9.54 -16.13
C GLY A 73 4.94 -9.24 -15.68
N PHE A 74 4.40 -8.08 -15.99
CA PHE A 74 3.01 -7.74 -15.71
C PHE A 74 2.11 -8.25 -16.84
N LYS A 75 1.18 -9.17 -16.53
CA LYS A 75 0.17 -9.64 -17.49
C LYS A 75 -0.97 -8.63 -17.72
N GLN A 76 -1.15 -7.66 -16.82
CA GLN A 76 -2.28 -6.73 -16.82
C GLN A 76 -1.80 -5.27 -16.85
N ARG A 77 -2.37 -4.47 -17.76
CA ARG A 77 -2.04 -3.05 -18.01
C ARG A 77 -2.13 -2.16 -16.76
N PHE A 78 -3.12 -2.40 -15.90
CA PHE A 78 -3.32 -1.61 -14.67
C PHE A 78 -2.21 -1.83 -13.65
N SER A 79 -1.70 -3.05 -13.49
CA SER A 79 -0.64 -3.34 -12.51
C SER A 79 0.69 -2.65 -12.85
N LEU A 80 0.99 -2.50 -14.15
CA LEU A 80 2.17 -1.76 -14.59
C LEU A 80 2.01 -0.26 -14.34
N LEU A 81 0.85 0.33 -14.66
CA LEU A 81 0.59 1.74 -14.37
C LEU A 81 0.66 2.03 -12.87
N LEU A 82 0.08 1.15 -12.04
CA LEU A 82 0.15 1.26 -10.58
C LEU A 82 1.61 1.22 -10.10
N PHE A 83 2.42 0.33 -10.65
CA PHE A 83 3.85 0.25 -10.31
C PHE A 83 4.61 1.51 -10.74
N ILE A 84 4.32 2.09 -11.89
CA ILE A 84 4.97 3.34 -12.33
C ILE A 84 4.56 4.52 -11.44
N ILE A 85 3.26 4.65 -11.12
CA ILE A 85 2.77 5.77 -10.31
C ILE A 85 3.26 5.65 -8.86
N PHE A 86 2.96 4.55 -8.19
CA PHE A 86 3.32 4.37 -6.78
C PHE A 86 4.81 4.08 -6.59
N GLY A 87 5.41 3.28 -7.47
CA GLY A 87 6.85 3.01 -7.44
C GLY A 87 7.66 4.24 -7.84
N GLY A 88 7.18 5.03 -8.81
CA GLY A 88 7.77 6.32 -9.16
C GLY A 88 7.64 7.35 -8.04
N ALA A 89 6.48 7.43 -7.39
CA ALA A 89 6.29 8.29 -6.22
C ALA A 89 7.22 7.92 -5.07
N LEU A 90 7.37 6.62 -4.77
CA LEU A 90 8.32 6.12 -3.77
C LEU A 90 9.77 6.43 -4.16
N ALA A 91 10.16 6.18 -5.41
CA ALA A 91 11.51 6.50 -5.90
C ALA A 91 11.81 7.99 -5.81
N GLY A 92 10.85 8.84 -6.22
CA GLY A 92 10.96 10.30 -6.13
C GLY A 92 11.05 10.77 -4.69
N PHE A 93 10.27 10.21 -3.77
CA PHE A 93 10.35 10.50 -2.34
C PHE A 93 11.70 10.08 -1.75
N CYS A 94 12.23 8.91 -2.12
CA CYS A 94 13.55 8.45 -1.69
C CYS A 94 14.65 9.38 -2.21
N LEU A 95 14.59 9.82 -3.47
CA LEU A 95 15.57 10.74 -4.05
C LEU A 95 15.48 12.15 -3.45
N TYR A 96 14.26 12.63 -3.18
CA TYR A 96 14.03 13.88 -2.45
C TYR A 96 14.68 13.81 -1.05
N SER A 97 14.46 12.70 -0.35
CA SER A 97 14.99 12.44 1.00
C SER A 97 16.49 12.15 1.01
N ALA A 98 17.07 11.69 -0.10
CA ALA A 98 18.52 11.50 -0.20
C ALA A 98 19.28 12.84 -0.04
N ARG A 99 18.67 13.97 -0.41
CA ARG A 99 19.27 15.30 -0.23
C ARG A 99 19.41 15.69 1.24
N THR A 100 18.55 15.18 2.11
CA THR A 100 18.58 15.46 3.56
C THR A 100 19.48 14.48 4.33
N MET A 101 20.19 13.57 3.65
CA MET A 101 21.25 12.73 4.27
C MET A 101 22.46 13.54 4.74
N ASN A 102 22.76 14.66 4.08
CA ASN A 102 23.81 15.58 4.51
C ASN A 102 23.22 16.64 5.45
N PHE A 103 23.71 16.69 6.68
CA PHE A 103 23.25 17.64 7.70
C PHE A 103 23.34 19.12 7.28
N THR A 104 24.27 19.47 6.39
CA THR A 104 24.40 20.84 5.85
C THR A 104 23.27 21.18 4.87
N LEU A 105 22.91 20.22 4.01
CA LEU A 105 21.78 20.38 3.09
C LEU A 105 20.45 20.30 3.83
N MET A 106 20.41 19.55 4.92
CA MET A 106 19.25 19.45 5.80
C MET A 106 18.86 20.82 6.37
N GLU A 107 19.82 21.65 6.79
CA GLU A 107 19.53 23.02 7.24
C GLU A 107 18.81 23.86 6.17
N LYS A 108 19.21 23.71 4.90
CA LYS A 108 18.65 24.46 3.77
C LYS A 108 17.23 24.00 3.38
N TYR A 109 16.96 22.70 3.47
CA TYR A 109 15.71 22.10 2.97
C TYR A 109 14.71 21.70 4.05
N ALA A 110 15.13 21.63 5.32
CA ALA A 110 14.25 21.28 6.41
C ALA A 110 13.32 22.46 6.77
N PRO A 111 12.11 22.15 7.27
CA PRO A 111 11.27 23.11 7.93
C PRO A 111 11.98 23.93 9.03
N PRO A 112 11.70 25.25 9.12
CA PRO A 112 12.30 26.10 10.15
C PRO A 112 11.98 25.53 11.53
N GLY A 113 12.99 25.48 12.40
CA GLY A 113 12.93 24.85 13.72
C GLY A 113 13.17 23.34 13.76
N GLN A 114 12.97 22.60 12.65
CA GLN A 114 13.21 21.16 12.63
C GLN A 114 14.71 20.82 12.66
N TRP A 115 15.54 21.65 12.02
CA TRP A 115 16.99 21.58 12.13
C TRP A 115 17.48 21.73 13.58
N PHE A 116 16.91 22.66 14.35
CA PHE A 116 17.32 22.91 15.73
C PHE A 116 17.19 21.65 16.59
N TRP A 117 16.05 20.95 16.48
CA TRP A 117 15.82 19.72 17.23
C TRP A 117 16.69 18.55 16.73
N TYR A 118 16.85 18.39 15.42
CA TYR A 118 17.59 17.25 14.86
C TYR A 118 19.12 17.43 14.92
N ASN A 119 19.62 18.65 15.12
CA ASN A 119 21.03 18.88 15.39
C ASN A 119 21.44 18.52 16.83
N GLN A 120 20.49 18.34 17.74
CA GLN A 120 20.79 17.90 19.12
C GLN A 120 21.30 16.46 19.14
N LYS A 121 22.25 16.16 20.03
CA LYS A 121 22.91 14.85 20.13
C LYS A 121 21.92 13.67 20.24
N ILE A 122 20.80 13.88 20.93
CA ILE A 122 19.77 12.87 21.19
C ILE A 122 19.03 12.47 19.90
N PHE A 123 18.72 13.44 19.03
CA PHE A 123 17.93 13.21 17.81
C PHE A 123 18.79 13.01 16.56
N LYS A 124 20.05 13.44 16.59
CA LYS A 124 20.98 13.35 15.45
C LYS A 124 21.23 11.91 15.00
N ALA A 125 21.47 11.00 15.94
CA ALA A 125 21.71 9.59 15.66
C ALA A 125 20.46 8.88 15.10
N PRO A 126 19.27 8.91 15.75
CA PRO A 126 18.08 8.26 15.20
C PRO A 126 17.63 8.90 13.88
N TYR A 127 17.80 10.22 13.70
CA TYR A 127 17.52 10.87 12.43
C TYR A 127 18.39 10.31 11.28
N ALA A 128 19.70 10.21 11.49
CA ALA A 128 20.59 9.62 10.50
C ALA A 128 20.19 8.16 10.22
N ILE A 129 20.01 7.34 11.25
CA ILE A 129 19.60 5.94 11.07
C ILE A 129 18.31 5.86 10.25
N HIS A 130 17.28 6.64 10.60
CA HIS A 130 16.02 6.68 9.90
C HIS A 130 16.21 7.02 8.42
N ILE A 131 16.85 8.15 8.08
CA ILE A 131 16.96 8.57 6.67
C ILE A 131 17.80 7.60 5.85
N TYR A 132 18.95 7.17 6.36
CA TYR A 132 19.81 6.25 5.61
C TYR A 132 19.11 4.92 5.35
N THR A 133 18.50 4.33 6.38
CA THR A 133 17.83 3.03 6.25
C THR A 133 16.49 3.12 5.51
N ALA A 134 15.74 4.22 5.65
CA ALA A 134 14.50 4.48 4.90
C ALA A 134 14.75 4.65 3.41
N VAL A 135 15.74 5.46 3.02
CA VAL A 135 16.04 5.71 1.60
C VAL A 135 16.57 4.44 0.93
N ILE A 136 17.54 3.76 1.55
CA ILE A 136 18.08 2.52 1.01
C ILE A 136 16.99 1.44 1.00
N GLY A 137 16.28 1.22 2.10
CA GLY A 137 15.20 0.24 2.20
C GLY A 137 14.05 0.52 1.22
N GLY A 138 13.69 1.79 1.03
CA GLY A 138 12.65 2.24 0.11
C GLY A 138 13.01 1.94 -1.34
N ILE A 139 14.23 2.26 -1.78
CA ILE A 139 14.71 1.92 -3.13
C ILE A 139 14.70 0.39 -3.34
N PHE A 140 15.22 -0.36 -2.38
CA PHE A 140 15.27 -1.83 -2.50
C PHE A 140 13.89 -2.48 -2.46
N SER A 141 12.91 -1.84 -1.83
CA SER A 141 11.52 -2.31 -1.79
C SER A 141 10.85 -2.26 -3.17
N LEU A 142 11.27 -1.40 -4.10
CA LEU A 142 10.74 -1.37 -5.48
C LEU A 142 10.98 -2.70 -6.19
N PHE A 143 12.15 -3.31 -5.97
CA PHE A 143 12.48 -4.61 -6.56
C PHE A 143 11.64 -5.75 -5.99
N GLN A 144 11.02 -5.59 -4.81
CA GLN A 144 10.12 -6.59 -4.24
C GLN A 144 8.81 -6.72 -5.01
N PHE A 145 8.36 -5.63 -5.66
CA PHE A 145 7.10 -5.61 -6.41
C PHE A 145 7.26 -6.04 -7.87
N LEU A 146 8.49 -6.25 -8.35
CA LEU A 146 8.75 -6.72 -9.71
C LEU A 146 8.33 -8.20 -9.86
N PRO A 147 7.26 -8.50 -10.62
CA PRO A 147 6.77 -9.87 -10.74
C PRO A 147 7.69 -10.76 -11.56
N ALA A 148 8.53 -10.20 -12.44
CA ALA A 148 9.60 -10.94 -13.12
C ALA A 148 10.61 -11.54 -12.14
N ILE A 149 11.11 -10.76 -11.17
CA ILE A 149 12.06 -11.23 -10.14
C ILE A 149 11.41 -12.33 -9.31
N ARG A 150 10.16 -12.11 -8.90
CA ARG A 150 9.41 -13.10 -8.12
C ARG A 150 9.24 -14.44 -8.84
N ARG A 151 9.02 -14.45 -10.16
CA ARG A 151 8.79 -15.70 -10.91
C ARG A 151 10.06 -16.40 -11.34
N ARG A 152 11.11 -15.65 -11.71
CA ARG A 152 12.36 -16.19 -12.26
C ARG A 152 13.44 -16.39 -11.20
N ALA A 153 13.45 -15.59 -10.13
CA ALA A 153 14.51 -15.58 -9.12
C ALA A 153 13.93 -15.46 -7.70
N VAL A 154 13.18 -16.50 -7.27
CA VAL A 154 12.53 -16.53 -5.94
C VAL A 154 13.54 -16.38 -4.79
N LEU A 155 14.74 -16.97 -4.91
CA LEU A 155 15.78 -16.85 -3.90
C LEU A 155 16.24 -15.40 -3.72
N VAL A 156 16.46 -14.68 -4.82
CA VAL A 156 16.83 -13.25 -4.79
C VAL A 156 15.71 -12.41 -4.18
N HIS A 157 14.45 -12.70 -4.53
CA HIS A 157 13.29 -12.03 -3.92
C HIS A 157 13.26 -12.22 -2.40
N ARG A 158 13.50 -13.45 -1.91
CA ARG A 158 13.54 -13.75 -0.48
C ARG A 158 14.69 -13.04 0.24
N LEU A 159 15.91 -13.11 -0.31
CA LEU A 159 17.08 -12.48 0.30
C LEU A 159 16.94 -10.95 0.34
N ASN A 160 16.53 -10.34 -0.76
CA ASN A 160 16.24 -8.90 -0.81
C ASN A 160 15.08 -8.54 0.14
N GLY A 161 14.10 -9.43 0.33
CA GLY A 161 12.99 -9.20 1.24
C GLY A 161 13.44 -9.10 2.69
N TYR A 162 14.33 -10.00 3.13
CA TYR A 162 14.95 -9.92 4.45
C TYR A 162 15.81 -8.66 4.61
N PHE A 163 16.59 -8.30 3.58
CA PHE A 163 17.38 -7.07 3.60
C PHE A 163 16.51 -5.82 3.78
N VAL A 164 15.42 -5.71 3.02
CA VAL A 164 14.45 -4.61 3.15
C VAL A 164 13.82 -4.58 4.54
N LEU A 165 13.44 -5.74 5.11
CA LEU A 165 12.86 -5.78 6.45
C LEU A 165 13.85 -5.37 7.55
N ILE A 166 15.11 -5.80 7.45
CA ILE A 166 16.18 -5.44 8.39
C ILE A 166 16.47 -3.93 8.33
N LEU A 167 16.26 -3.27 7.19
CA LEU A 167 16.40 -1.81 7.08
C LEU A 167 15.16 -1.07 7.57
N LEU A 168 13.96 -1.50 7.14
CA LEU A 168 12.72 -0.77 7.42
C LEU A 168 12.27 -0.88 8.87
N ILE A 169 12.53 -1.98 9.57
CA ILE A 169 12.13 -2.13 10.99
C ILE A 169 12.89 -1.11 11.88
N PRO A 170 14.24 -1.05 11.90
CA PRO A 170 14.97 -0.02 12.62
C PRO A 170 14.65 1.39 12.13
N SER A 171 14.46 1.57 10.82
CA SER A 171 14.01 2.85 10.27
C SER A 171 12.72 3.31 10.93
N ASN A 172 11.74 2.43 11.12
CA ASN A 172 10.46 2.77 11.70
C ASN A 172 10.59 3.14 13.19
N VAL A 173 11.40 2.39 13.95
CA VAL A 173 11.69 2.71 15.35
C VAL A 173 12.40 4.06 15.49
N ALA A 174 13.42 4.32 14.67
CA ALA A 174 14.12 5.59 14.64
C ALA A 174 13.19 6.74 14.21
N GLY A 175 12.30 6.48 13.26
CA GLY A 175 11.23 7.38 12.80
C GLY A 175 10.26 7.77 13.93
N ALA A 176 9.85 6.81 14.75
CA ALA A 176 8.99 7.09 15.90
C ALA A 176 9.68 7.98 16.94
N ILE A 177 10.97 7.78 17.19
CA ILE A 177 11.75 8.62 18.13
C ILE A 177 11.84 10.07 17.64
N ILE A 178 12.14 10.29 16.36
CA ILE A 178 12.21 11.65 15.78
C ILE A 178 10.82 12.28 15.61
N GLY A 179 9.77 11.45 15.50
CA GLY A 179 8.37 11.85 15.38
C GLY A 179 7.87 12.65 16.59
N TYR A 180 8.44 12.43 17.78
CA TYR A 180 8.13 13.19 19.00
C TYR A 180 8.28 14.71 18.83
N ARG A 181 9.25 15.14 18.01
CA ARG A 181 9.58 16.56 17.80
C ARG A 181 9.41 17.00 16.35
N ALA A 182 8.85 16.14 15.51
CA ALA A 182 8.55 16.48 14.13
C ALA A 182 7.53 17.64 14.08
N PHE A 183 7.72 18.57 13.15
CA PHE A 183 6.83 19.71 12.92
C PHE A 183 6.48 20.54 14.18
N GLY A 184 7.46 20.75 15.06
CA GLY A 184 7.28 21.55 16.28
C GLY A 184 6.68 20.78 17.47
N GLY A 185 6.41 19.47 17.31
CA GLY A 185 5.91 18.61 18.39
C GLY A 185 4.43 18.84 18.72
N GLU A 186 3.63 19.27 17.74
CA GLU A 186 2.19 19.48 17.92
C GLU A 186 1.45 18.13 18.06
N ILE A 187 0.39 18.08 18.88
CA ILE A 187 -0.23 16.82 19.29
C ILE A 187 -0.91 16.08 18.13
N ASN A 188 -1.52 16.81 17.19
CA ASN A 188 -2.13 16.21 16.00
C ASN A 188 -1.04 15.58 15.12
N SER A 189 0.06 16.29 14.92
CA SER A 189 1.23 15.77 14.19
C SER A 189 1.81 14.51 14.85
N GLN A 190 2.03 14.53 16.18
CA GLN A 190 2.55 13.37 16.91
C GLN A 190 1.63 12.15 16.82
N SER A 191 0.33 12.33 17.09
CA SER A 191 -0.64 11.23 17.07
C SER A 191 -0.71 10.54 15.71
N MET A 192 -0.62 11.30 14.62
CA MET A 192 -0.53 10.78 13.26
C MET A 192 0.74 9.92 13.06
N TYR A 193 1.93 10.44 13.39
CA TYR A 193 3.19 9.71 13.21
C TYR A 193 3.24 8.42 14.03
N TYR A 194 2.77 8.44 15.27
CA TYR A 194 2.74 7.24 16.10
C TYR A 194 1.72 6.22 15.60
N THR A 195 0.55 6.66 15.14
CA THR A 195 -0.47 5.76 14.59
C THR A 195 0.05 5.05 13.34
N LEU A 196 0.63 5.81 12.40
CA LEU A 196 1.19 5.25 11.17
C LEU A 196 2.43 4.39 11.44
N GLY A 197 3.28 4.78 12.39
CA GLY A 197 4.44 4.00 12.83
C GLY A 197 4.06 2.65 13.43
N ILE A 198 3.07 2.61 14.35
CA ILE A 198 2.60 1.35 14.95
C ILE A 198 1.95 0.45 13.90
N LEU A 199 1.13 1.02 13.02
CA LEU A 199 0.43 0.26 12.00
C LEU A 199 1.38 -0.31 10.94
N SER A 200 2.38 0.46 10.51
CA SER A 200 3.42 -0.01 9.60
C SER A 200 4.34 -1.05 10.28
N ALA A 201 4.76 -0.83 11.52
CA ALA A 201 5.60 -1.78 12.26
C ALA A 201 4.89 -3.12 12.48
N SER A 202 3.62 -3.10 12.87
CA SER A 202 2.82 -4.33 13.05
C SER A 202 2.71 -5.12 11.75
N CYS A 203 2.48 -4.46 10.60
CA CYS A 203 2.47 -5.12 9.30
C CYS A 203 3.81 -5.77 8.94
N LEU A 204 4.94 -5.09 9.19
CA LEU A 204 6.27 -5.64 8.94
C LEU A 204 6.58 -6.84 9.83
N ILE A 205 6.27 -6.77 11.13
CA ILE A 205 6.52 -7.83 12.10
C ILE A 205 5.66 -9.06 11.80
N ILE A 206 4.35 -8.89 11.60
CA ILE A 206 3.44 -9.99 11.25
C ILE A 206 3.82 -10.58 9.89
N GLY A 207 4.21 -9.72 8.94
CA GLY A 207 4.74 -10.12 7.65
C GLY A 207 5.96 -11.03 7.79
N LEU A 208 6.95 -10.63 8.61
CA LEU A 208 8.17 -11.39 8.88
C LEU A 208 7.89 -12.74 9.54
N CYS A 209 7.05 -12.77 10.59
CA CYS A 209 6.68 -14.01 11.30
C CYS A 209 6.01 -15.02 10.37
N ASN A 210 5.21 -14.56 9.41
CA ASN A 210 4.50 -15.44 8.48
C ASN A 210 5.30 -15.83 7.22
N VAL A 211 6.53 -15.32 7.03
CA VAL A 211 7.35 -15.66 5.85
C VAL A 211 7.52 -17.17 5.68
N LYS A 212 7.88 -17.86 6.78
CA LYS A 212 8.10 -19.32 6.80
C LYS A 212 6.85 -20.12 7.12
N ARG A 213 5.90 -19.55 7.88
CA ARG A 213 4.69 -20.25 8.34
C ARG A 213 3.61 -20.31 7.27
N ASN A 214 3.23 -19.15 6.71
CA ASN A 214 2.10 -19.03 5.80
C ASN A 214 2.35 -17.92 4.77
N THR A 215 2.89 -18.30 3.60
CA THR A 215 3.23 -17.34 2.53
C THR A 215 2.03 -16.54 2.02
N ARG A 216 0.80 -17.09 2.11
CA ARG A 216 -0.43 -16.39 1.73
C ARG A 216 -0.73 -15.23 2.68
N GLU A 217 -0.62 -15.46 3.98
CA GLU A 217 -0.82 -14.42 4.99
C GLU A 217 0.31 -13.39 4.95
N HIS A 218 1.56 -13.83 4.79
CA HIS A 218 2.69 -12.93 4.55
C HIS A 218 2.39 -11.94 3.42
N ARG A 219 1.91 -12.42 2.27
CA ARG A 219 1.58 -11.54 1.13
C ARG A 219 0.48 -10.52 1.49
N LYS A 220 -0.57 -10.95 2.18
CA LYS A 220 -1.67 -10.06 2.58
C LYS A 220 -1.16 -8.94 3.48
N TRP A 221 -0.35 -9.28 4.49
CA TRP A 221 0.23 -8.31 5.41
C TRP A 221 1.24 -7.38 4.75
N MET A 222 2.07 -7.88 3.83
CA MET A 222 2.98 -7.03 3.07
C MET A 222 2.25 -6.02 2.18
N ILE A 223 1.16 -6.43 1.51
CA ILE A 223 0.34 -5.50 0.70
C ILE A 223 -0.31 -4.43 1.59
N ARG A 224 -0.83 -4.81 2.77
CA ARG A 224 -1.35 -3.83 3.75
C ARG A 224 -0.27 -2.83 4.16
N GLY A 225 0.93 -3.32 4.49
CA GLY A 225 2.07 -2.48 4.83
C GLY A 225 2.40 -1.45 3.74
N VAL A 226 2.38 -1.85 2.47
CA VAL A 226 2.64 -0.94 1.33
C VAL A 226 1.61 0.18 1.26
N VAL A 227 0.33 -0.12 1.48
CA VAL A 227 -0.73 0.90 1.49
C VAL A 227 -0.48 1.90 2.61
N ILE A 228 -0.12 1.44 3.80
CA ILE A 228 0.18 2.30 4.96
C ILE A 228 1.40 3.19 4.68
N PHE A 229 2.49 2.62 4.16
CA PHE A 229 3.68 3.40 3.77
C PHE A 229 3.40 4.40 2.65
N SER A 230 2.48 4.07 1.73
CA SER A 230 2.06 5.01 0.68
C SER A 230 1.34 6.22 1.29
N THR A 231 0.55 6.00 2.35
CA THR A 231 -0.06 7.08 3.13
C THR A 231 0.98 7.96 3.79
N ASP A 232 2.05 7.41 4.38
CA ASP A 232 3.14 8.21 4.98
C ASP A 232 3.78 9.16 3.97
N ILE A 233 4.02 8.68 2.75
CA ILE A 233 4.60 9.47 1.66
C ILE A 233 3.61 10.57 1.26
N LEU A 234 2.35 10.23 1.05
CA LEU A 234 1.31 11.19 0.68
C LEU A 234 1.15 12.29 1.73
N THR A 235 1.12 11.92 3.01
CA THR A 235 1.06 12.85 4.14
C THR A 235 2.21 13.84 4.09
N HIS A 236 3.46 13.39 3.91
CA HIS A 236 4.60 14.30 3.77
C HIS A 236 4.44 15.27 2.59
N LEU A 237 3.96 14.79 1.44
CA LEU A 237 3.71 15.66 0.29
C LEU A 237 2.66 16.73 0.60
N ILE A 238 1.56 16.34 1.26
CA ILE A 238 0.50 17.27 1.69
C ILE A 238 1.05 18.29 2.69
N THR A 239 1.82 17.87 3.69
CA THR A 239 2.39 18.79 4.69
C THR A 239 3.34 19.79 4.06
N LEU A 240 4.16 19.38 3.09
CA LEU A 240 5.04 20.30 2.35
C LEU A 240 4.26 21.34 1.56
N ALA A 241 3.17 20.94 0.90
CA ALA A 241 2.30 21.86 0.16
C ALA A 241 1.53 22.80 1.10
N ALA A 242 0.93 22.26 2.17
CA ALA A 242 0.19 23.03 3.18
C ALA A 242 1.08 24.11 3.81
N ARG A 243 2.36 23.83 4.04
CA ARG A 243 3.31 24.81 4.60
C ARG A 243 3.47 26.05 3.71
N GLN A 244 3.53 25.87 2.40
CA GLN A 244 3.67 27.01 1.47
C GLN A 244 2.45 27.93 1.59
N ILE A 245 1.25 27.34 1.55
CA ILE A 245 -0.02 28.06 1.68
C ILE A 245 -0.11 28.80 3.03
N ILE A 246 0.23 28.14 4.14
CA ILE A 246 0.21 28.74 5.48
C ILE A 246 1.19 29.92 5.58
N THR A 247 2.35 29.82 4.93
CA THR A 247 3.35 30.90 4.92
C THR A 247 2.82 32.13 4.17
N ASP A 248 2.04 31.92 3.11
CA ASP A 248 1.46 32.99 2.28
C ASP A 248 0.29 33.71 2.98
N ILE A 249 -0.45 33.01 3.86
CA ILE A 249 -1.61 33.57 4.59
C ILE A 249 -1.17 34.46 5.77
N GLY A 250 0.00 34.23 6.36
CA GLY A 250 0.60 35.10 7.41
C GLY A 250 -0.10 35.14 8.78
N ASP A 251 -1.36 34.71 8.89
CA ASP A 251 -2.21 34.84 10.08
C ASP A 251 -2.30 33.58 10.98
N TYR A 252 -1.68 32.46 10.60
CA TYR A 252 -1.70 31.22 11.39
C TYR A 252 -0.54 31.15 12.39
N TYR A 253 -0.82 31.51 13.64
CA TYR A 253 0.08 31.29 14.78
C TYR A 253 0.04 29.83 15.22
N SER A 254 0.82 28.97 14.56
CA SER A 254 1.24 27.74 15.23
C SER A 254 2.23 28.12 16.34
N VAL A 255 2.04 27.57 17.55
CA VAL A 255 2.76 27.95 18.79
C VAL A 255 4.30 27.94 18.66
N CYS A 256 4.84 27.28 17.62
CA CYS A 256 6.27 27.25 17.33
C CYS A 256 6.83 28.52 16.64
N MET A 257 5.99 29.41 16.09
CA MET A 257 6.45 30.66 15.44
C MET A 257 6.86 31.74 16.46
N ASN A 258 6.34 31.68 17.70
CA ASN A 258 6.60 32.72 18.70
C ASN A 258 8.03 32.71 19.25
N THR A 259 8.78 31.61 19.10
CA THR A 259 10.12 31.51 19.69
C THR A 259 11.25 32.03 18.78
N PHE A 260 10.97 32.32 17.50
CA PHE A 260 11.98 32.79 16.54
C PHE A 260 11.87 34.27 16.17
N LYS A 261 10.84 34.99 16.67
CA LYS A 261 10.68 36.43 16.41
C LYS A 261 11.32 37.32 17.49
N THR A 262 11.96 36.72 18.49
CA THR A 262 12.63 37.41 19.60
C THR A 262 14.09 36.95 19.71
N SER A 263 14.91 37.22 18.70
CA SER A 263 16.38 37.22 18.79
C SER A 263 16.94 38.04 17.63
#